data_AF-A0A9W9AIC6-F1
#
_entry.id   AF-A0A9W9AIC6-F1
#
_cell.length_a   1.000
_cell.length_b   1.000
_cell.length_c   1.000
_cell.angle_alpha   90.00
_cell.angle_beta   90.00
_cell.angle_gamma   90.00
#
_symmetry.space_group_name_H-M   'P 1'
#
loop_
_entity.id
_entity.type
_entity.pdbx_description
1 polymer ?
#
loop_
_entity_poly.entity_id
_entity_poly.type
_entity_poly.pdbx_seq_one_letter_code
_entity_poly.pdbx_strand_id
1 'polypeptide(L)'
;MSEIEEYDVLVIGACWLFGGTPTSEHPQARADGEEDGQVFRGQFLSLCTGIGSKYHIPKFKGFDSFQGEMHHTARWPKDYDYKGKRVGFIGTGATGVPVIQEIAPLVAHLTVFQRTPNLTLPMRQRILSPEEEEEEKLKEDLYTVSFKRRYQTFTGLNFDINPKLTLDATPEERALALEGFHWCELFL
;
A
#
# COMPACT_ATOMS: atom_id res chain seq x y z
N MET A 1 -21.32 -0.70 -6.05
CA MET A 1 -20.31 -0.95 -5.00
C MET A 1 -21.03 -1.63 -3.87
N SER A 2 -20.78 -2.93 -3.65
CA SER A 2 -21.33 -3.66 -2.50
C SER A 2 -20.79 -3.04 -1.22
N GLU A 3 -21.65 -2.84 -0.23
CA GLU A 3 -21.26 -2.45 1.12
C GLU A 3 -20.22 -3.45 1.63
N ILE A 4 -19.04 -2.95 2.03
CA ILE A 4 -18.06 -3.77 2.74
C ILE A 4 -18.62 -3.90 4.15
N GLU A 5 -19.24 -5.04 4.45
CA GLU A 5 -19.59 -5.39 5.82
C GLU A 5 -18.29 -5.48 6.63
N GLU A 6 -18.10 -4.54 7.55
CA GLU A 6 -17.03 -4.61 8.54
C GLU A 6 -17.41 -5.68 9.57
N TYR A 7 -16.78 -6.84 9.46
CA TYR A 7 -16.89 -7.88 10.46
C TYR A 7 -15.80 -7.67 11.51
N ASP A 8 -16.19 -7.40 12.75
CA ASP A 8 -15.26 -7.32 13.88
C ASP A 8 -14.93 -8.73 14.41
N VAL A 9 -14.35 -9.55 13.54
CA VAL A 9 -14.02 -10.96 13.82
C VAL A 9 -12.56 -11.22 13.53
N LEU A 10 -11.81 -11.62 14.57
CA LEU A 10 -10.42 -12.00 14.46
C LEU A 10 -10.26 -13.53 14.46
N VAL A 11 -9.66 -14.07 13.41
CA VAL A 11 -9.25 -15.48 13.42
C VAL A 11 -8.01 -15.63 14.29
N ILE A 12 -8.15 -16.27 15.45
CA ILE A 12 -7.05 -16.42 16.41
C ILE A 12 -6.26 -17.72 16.23
N GLY A 13 -6.82 -18.71 15.52
CA GLY A 13 -6.17 -19.99 15.31
C GLY A 13 -6.81 -20.85 14.21
N ALA A 14 -6.00 -21.71 13.61
CA ALA A 14 -6.48 -22.75 12.71
C ALA A 14 -5.67 -24.01 12.94
N CYS A 15 -6.33 -25.17 12.96
CA CYS A 15 -5.68 -26.46 13.11
C CYS A 15 -6.18 -27.46 12.06
N TRP A 16 -5.26 -28.28 11.59
CA TRP A 16 -5.61 -29.45 10.79
C TRP A 16 -5.94 -30.60 11.73
N LEU A 17 -7.12 -31.19 11.58
CA LEU A 17 -7.46 -32.41 12.29
C LEU A 17 -7.04 -33.61 11.46
N PHE A 18 -6.11 -34.40 12.00
CA PHE A 18 -5.70 -35.67 11.42
C PHE A 18 -6.36 -36.81 12.21
N GLY A 19 -7.24 -37.59 11.59
CA GLY A 19 -7.90 -38.73 12.24
C GLY A 19 -9.25 -39.11 11.63
N GLY A 20 -9.23 -39.89 10.55
CA GLY A 20 -10.39 -40.50 9.90
C GLY A 20 -10.00 -41.08 8.54
N THR A 21 -10.81 -41.97 7.96
CA THR A 21 -10.60 -42.56 6.62
C THR A 21 -10.21 -41.48 5.58
N PRO A 22 -9.45 -41.80 4.52
CA PRO A 22 -8.77 -40.83 3.63
C PRO A 22 -9.65 -39.76 2.96
N THR A 23 -10.96 -39.81 3.15
CA THR A 23 -11.95 -38.86 2.64
C THR A 23 -12.40 -37.80 3.66
N SER A 24 -11.96 -37.83 4.92
CA SER A 24 -12.43 -36.91 5.99
C SER A 24 -11.38 -35.93 6.53
N GLU A 25 -10.33 -35.63 5.76
CA GLU A 25 -9.32 -34.62 6.13
C GLU A 25 -9.90 -33.21 5.88
N HIS A 26 -10.45 -32.58 6.92
CA HIS A 26 -11.06 -31.26 6.82
C HIS A 26 -10.36 -30.26 7.75
N PRO A 27 -9.82 -29.13 7.24
CA PRO A 27 -9.26 -28.09 8.08
C PRO A 27 -10.32 -27.49 9.00
N GLN A 28 -9.98 -27.31 10.27
CA GLN A 28 -10.83 -26.57 11.21
C GLN A 28 -10.18 -25.24 11.53
N ALA A 29 -10.94 -24.17 11.40
CA ALA A 29 -10.51 -22.82 11.76
C ALA A 29 -11.31 -22.38 13.00
N ARG A 30 -10.62 -21.87 14.00
CA ARG A 30 -11.26 -21.28 15.17
C ARG A 30 -11.13 -19.76 15.09
N ALA A 31 -12.26 -19.08 15.00
CA ALA A 31 -12.30 -17.63 15.03
C ALA A 31 -12.92 -17.22 16.36
N ASP A 32 -12.16 -16.50 17.17
CA ASP A 32 -12.71 -15.91 18.40
C ASP A 32 -13.03 -14.45 18.04
N GLY A 33 -14.30 -14.18 17.73
CA GLY A 33 -14.84 -12.82 17.68
C GLY A 33 -15.05 -12.30 19.09
N GLU A 34 -15.16 -10.99 19.26
CA GLU A 34 -15.09 -10.29 20.55
C GLU A 34 -16.14 -10.70 21.60
N GLU A 35 -17.06 -11.64 21.31
CA GLU A 35 -17.95 -12.23 22.31
C GLU A 35 -18.34 -13.71 22.15
N ASP A 36 -17.79 -14.50 21.21
CA ASP A 36 -18.02 -15.95 21.26
C ASP A 36 -16.98 -16.76 20.48
N GLY A 37 -16.43 -17.80 21.12
CA GLY A 37 -15.37 -18.68 20.60
C GLY A 37 -15.85 -19.64 19.51
N GLN A 38 -16.38 -19.08 18.42
CA GLN A 38 -17.00 -19.83 17.34
C GLN A 38 -15.96 -20.67 16.57
N VAL A 39 -16.27 -21.96 16.42
CA VAL A 39 -15.44 -22.90 15.66
C VAL A 39 -16.07 -23.15 14.31
N PHE A 40 -15.33 -22.81 13.25
CA PHE A 40 -15.73 -23.05 11.87
C PHE A 40 -15.02 -24.30 11.34
N ARG A 41 -15.77 -25.14 10.60
CA ARG A 41 -15.22 -26.33 9.94
C ARG A 41 -15.37 -26.15 8.44
N GLY A 42 -14.26 -26.26 7.71
CA GLY A 42 -14.24 -26.09 6.26
C GLY A 42 -13.44 -27.19 5.59
N GLN A 43 -13.57 -27.30 4.27
CA GLN A 43 -12.68 -28.18 3.47
C GLN A 43 -11.41 -27.45 3.03
N PHE A 44 -11.49 -26.12 2.92
CA PHE A 44 -10.41 -25.27 2.44
C PHE A 44 -10.24 -24.08 3.38
N LEU A 45 -8.99 -23.65 3.55
CA LEU A 45 -8.63 -22.44 4.25
C LEU A 45 -7.82 -21.56 3.28
N SER A 46 -8.39 -20.43 2.85
CA SER A 46 -7.72 -19.44 2.02
C SER A 46 -7.35 -18.22 2.85
N LEU A 47 -6.05 -18.00 3.05
CA LEU A 47 -5.53 -16.91 3.87
C LEU A 47 -5.23 -15.68 3.02
N CYS A 48 -6.17 -14.74 2.99
CA CYS A 48 -6.05 -13.46 2.28
C CYS A 48 -5.62 -12.31 3.22
N THR A 49 -4.68 -12.56 4.13
CA THR A 49 -4.36 -11.64 5.26
C THR A 49 -3.56 -10.39 4.85
N GLY A 50 -3.12 -10.28 3.60
CA GLY A 50 -2.35 -9.16 3.08
C GLY A 50 -0.87 -9.14 3.53
N ILE A 51 0.01 -8.67 2.66
CA ILE A 51 1.46 -8.64 2.90
C ILE A 51 1.94 -7.47 3.77
N GLY A 52 1.08 -6.48 4.03
CA GLY A 52 1.40 -5.25 4.78
C GLY A 52 0.41 -4.90 5.89
N SER A 53 -0.41 -5.86 6.34
CA SER A 53 -1.51 -5.63 7.29
C SER A 53 -1.04 -5.49 8.74
N LYS A 54 0.02 -6.20 9.14
CA LYS A 54 0.59 -6.12 10.48
C LYS A 54 1.49 -4.90 10.61
N TYR A 55 1.02 -3.88 11.31
CA TYR A 55 1.79 -2.68 11.59
C TYR A 55 2.82 -2.89 12.71
N HIS A 56 3.87 -2.07 12.71
CA HIS A 56 4.96 -2.13 13.68
C HIS A 56 5.15 -0.78 14.37
N ILE A 57 4.98 -0.76 15.69
CA ILE A 57 5.25 0.42 16.51
C ILE A 57 6.64 0.26 17.15
N PRO A 58 7.66 1.02 16.74
CA PRO A 58 8.97 0.99 17.39
C PRO A 58 8.86 1.44 18.84
N LYS A 59 9.55 0.74 19.75
CA LYS A 59 9.62 1.12 21.16
C LYS A 59 10.67 2.21 21.33
N PHE A 60 10.28 3.38 21.86
CA PHE A 60 11.21 4.42 22.27
C PHE A 60 11.16 4.64 23.77
N LYS A 61 12.30 5.00 24.36
CA LYS A 61 12.36 5.38 25.77
C LYS A 61 11.55 6.67 25.97
N GLY A 62 10.63 6.65 26.94
CA GLY A 62 9.81 7.81 27.28
C GLY A 62 8.50 7.94 26.49
N PHE A 63 8.14 6.95 25.67
CA PHE A 63 6.86 6.93 24.96
C PHE A 63 5.65 7.15 25.88
N ASP A 64 5.63 6.48 27.04
CA ASP A 64 4.52 6.59 28.00
C ASP A 64 4.43 7.97 28.69
N SER A 65 5.50 8.77 28.61
CA SER A 65 5.54 10.12 29.20
C SER A 65 5.15 11.23 28.24
N PHE A 66 5.03 10.93 26.95
CA PHE A 66 4.64 11.92 25.94
C PHE A 66 3.20 12.36 26.15
N GLN A 67 2.99 13.66 26.36
CA GLN A 67 1.67 14.23 26.64
C GLN A 67 0.89 14.62 25.38
N GLY A 68 1.51 14.48 24.20
CA GLY A 68 0.86 14.73 22.92
C GLY A 68 0.18 13.47 22.37
N GLU A 69 -0.52 13.64 21.27
CA GLU A 69 -1.19 12.54 20.58
C GLU A 69 -0.20 11.78 19.69
N MET A 70 -0.36 10.45 19.63
CA MET A 70 0.44 9.57 18.77
C MET A 70 -0.48 8.74 17.88
N HIS A 71 -0.32 8.90 16.56
CA HIS A 71 -1.10 8.19 15.56
C HIS A 71 -0.19 7.34 14.68
N HIS A 72 -0.56 6.09 14.42
CA HIS A 72 0.12 5.23 13.46
C HIS A 72 -0.61 5.31 12.11
N THR A 73 0.11 5.47 11.00
CA THR A 73 -0.50 5.65 9.67
C THR A 73 -1.42 4.51 9.24
N ALA A 74 -1.12 3.27 9.62
CA ALA A 74 -1.99 2.11 9.39
C ALA A 74 -3.32 2.12 10.21
N ARG A 75 -3.45 3.00 11.20
CA ARG A 75 -4.65 3.17 12.04
C ARG A 75 -4.95 4.65 12.20
N TRP A 76 -5.00 5.35 11.07
CA TRP A 76 -5.24 6.79 11.08
C TRP A 76 -6.67 7.09 11.55
N PRO A 77 -6.87 8.00 12.51
CA PRO A 77 -8.20 8.45 12.93
C PRO A 77 -8.96 9.12 11.77
N LYS A 78 -10.25 8.80 11.60
CA LYS A 78 -11.08 9.34 10.49
C LYS A 78 -11.20 10.87 10.52
N ASP A 79 -11.38 11.46 11.70
CA ASP A 79 -11.71 12.88 11.87
C ASP A 79 -10.64 13.66 12.65
N TYR A 80 -9.36 13.43 12.35
CA TYR A 80 -8.27 14.10 13.06
C TYR A 80 -7.87 15.42 12.41
N ASP A 81 -8.05 16.52 13.14
CA ASP A 81 -7.54 17.83 12.75
C ASP A 81 -6.10 18.04 13.25
N TYR A 82 -5.16 18.07 12.31
CA TYR A 82 -3.74 18.36 12.55
C TYR A 82 -3.36 19.79 12.16
N LYS A 83 -4.32 20.62 11.72
CA LYS A 83 -4.06 21.99 11.26
C LYS A 83 -3.47 22.85 12.38
N GLY A 84 -2.41 23.58 12.07
CA GLY A 84 -1.73 24.45 13.04
C GLY A 84 -1.02 23.73 14.19
N LYS A 85 -0.98 22.39 14.22
CA LYS A 85 -0.23 21.64 15.25
C LYS A 85 1.27 21.59 14.93
N ARG A 86 2.08 21.30 15.94
CA ARG A 86 3.50 20.93 15.77
C ARG A 86 3.58 19.41 15.69
N VAL A 87 4.01 18.89 14.55
CA VAL A 87 3.97 17.46 14.25
C VAL A 87 5.39 16.91 14.11
N GLY A 88 5.64 15.77 14.77
CA GLY A 88 6.82 14.94 14.53
C GLY A 88 6.42 13.72 13.71
N PHE A 89 7.08 13.49 12.57
CA PHE A 89 6.83 12.34 11.71
C PHE A 89 8.02 11.39 11.70
N ILE A 90 7.79 10.11 12.01
CA ILE A 90 8.85 9.11 12.11
C ILE A 90 8.74 8.12 10.94
N GLY A 91 9.80 8.05 10.14
CA GLY A 91 9.90 7.13 9.01
C GLY A 91 9.57 7.80 7.67
N THR A 92 10.40 7.51 6.66
CA THR A 92 10.35 8.13 5.33
C THR A 92 10.23 7.08 4.22
N GLY A 93 9.52 5.98 4.51
CA GLY A 93 9.20 4.94 3.52
C GLY A 93 8.09 5.35 2.55
N ALA A 94 7.58 4.38 1.78
CA ALA A 94 6.50 4.60 0.81
C ALA A 94 5.24 5.24 1.43
N THR A 95 4.93 4.95 2.70
CA THR A 95 3.84 5.62 3.43
C THR A 95 4.21 7.02 3.91
N GLY A 96 5.46 7.23 4.31
CA GLY A 96 5.87 8.47 4.95
C GLY A 96 5.94 9.64 3.97
N VAL A 97 6.53 9.42 2.79
CA VAL A 97 6.71 10.46 1.76
C VAL A 97 5.40 11.17 1.38
N PRO A 98 4.34 10.47 0.92
CA PRO A 98 3.09 11.13 0.55
C PRO A 98 2.39 11.78 1.75
N VAL A 99 2.40 11.15 2.93
CA VAL A 99 1.76 11.74 4.12
C VAL A 99 2.46 13.04 4.54
N ILE A 100 3.79 13.05 4.53
CA ILE A 100 4.57 14.26 4.82
C ILE A 100 4.22 15.38 3.83
N GLN A 101 4.12 15.06 2.53
CA GLN A 101 3.77 16.03 1.49
C GLN A 101 2.39 16.67 1.73
N GLU A 102 1.40 15.86 2.08
CA GLU A 102 0.02 16.33 2.29
C GLU A 102 -0.15 17.15 3.59
N ILE A 103 0.51 16.77 4.68
CA ILE A 103 0.32 17.47 5.98
C ILE A 103 1.22 18.69 6.14
N ALA A 104 2.37 18.75 5.46
CA ALA A 104 3.34 19.83 5.58
C ALA A 104 2.74 21.25 5.40
N PRO A 105 1.87 21.53 4.40
CA PRO A 105 1.28 22.87 4.24
C PRO A 105 0.21 23.21 5.30
N LEU A 106 -0.25 22.24 6.08
CA LEU A 106 -1.39 22.39 7.00
C LEU A 106 -0.96 22.56 8.47
N VAL A 107 0.16 21.98 8.84
CA VAL A 107 0.71 22.01 10.21
C VAL A 107 1.50 23.30 10.46
N ALA A 108 1.59 23.75 11.72
CA ALA A 108 2.38 24.93 12.06
C ALA A 108 3.90 24.67 11.99
N HIS A 109 4.32 23.43 12.27
CA HIS A 109 5.71 23.01 12.16
C HIS A 109 5.77 21.49 11.97
N LEU A 110 6.56 21.03 11.01
CA LEU A 110 6.79 19.61 10.76
C LEU A 110 8.26 19.24 11.02
N THR A 111 8.51 18.29 11.92
CA THR A 111 9.82 17.69 12.13
C THR A 111 9.82 16.27 11.59
N VAL A 112 10.67 15.97 10.61
CA VAL A 112 10.80 14.62 10.03
C VAL A 112 12.01 13.91 10.61
N PHE A 113 11.76 12.78 11.30
CA PHE A 113 12.80 11.91 11.84
C PHE A 113 13.16 10.83 10.80
N GLN A 114 14.19 11.12 10.02
CA GLN A 114 14.69 10.21 8.98
C GLN A 114 15.85 9.36 9.51
N ARG A 115 15.69 8.03 9.45
CA ARG A 115 16.79 7.08 9.71
C ARG A 115 17.59 6.76 8.46
N THR A 116 16.90 6.45 7.37
CA THR A 116 17.49 6.07 6.09
C THR A 116 16.70 6.74 4.99
N PRO A 117 17.32 7.57 4.13
CA PRO A 117 16.63 8.18 3.00
C PRO A 117 16.22 7.13 1.99
N ASN A 118 15.05 7.30 1.38
CA ASN A 118 14.63 6.53 0.21
C ASN A 118 14.84 7.36 -1.05
N LEU A 119 15.16 6.69 -2.16
CA LEU A 119 15.09 7.31 -3.47
C LEU A 119 13.63 7.42 -3.88
N THR A 120 13.19 8.62 -4.22
CA THR A 120 11.81 8.91 -4.62
C THR A 120 11.79 9.44 -6.04
N LEU A 121 10.75 9.06 -6.78
CA LEU A 121 10.45 9.60 -8.10
C LEU A 121 9.13 10.38 -8.02
N PRO A 122 8.99 11.49 -8.76
CA PRO A 122 7.77 12.27 -8.78
C PRO A 122 6.62 11.45 -9.39
N MET A 123 5.52 11.31 -8.65
CA MET A 123 4.34 10.54 -9.10
C MET A 123 3.54 11.27 -10.19
N ARG A 124 3.61 12.61 -10.23
CA ARG A 124 2.94 13.49 -11.21
C ARG A 124 1.45 13.19 -11.35
N GLN A 125 0.82 12.96 -10.21
CA GLN A 125 -0.62 12.82 -10.15
C GLN A 125 -1.27 14.10 -10.69
N ARG A 126 -2.13 13.95 -11.68
CA ARG A 126 -2.85 15.05 -12.31
C ARG A 126 -4.34 14.74 -12.34
N ILE A 127 -5.14 15.79 -12.31
CA ILE A 127 -6.57 15.68 -12.55
C ILE A 127 -6.76 15.63 -14.07
N LEU A 128 -7.54 14.66 -14.55
CA LEU A 128 -7.92 14.58 -15.95
C LEU A 128 -8.95 15.67 -16.24
N SER A 129 -8.80 16.35 -17.37
CA SER A 129 -9.85 17.24 -17.86
C SER A 129 -11.07 16.44 -18.34
N PRO A 130 -12.28 17.03 -18.40
CA PRO A 130 -13.47 16.32 -18.88
C PRO A 130 -13.32 15.72 -20.28
N GLU A 131 -12.53 16.35 -21.15
CA GLU A 131 -12.23 15.84 -22.50
C GLU A 131 -11.33 14.59 -22.45
N GLU A 132 -10.29 14.60 -21.63
CA GLU A 132 -9.40 13.44 -21.43
C GLU A 132 -10.13 12.28 -20.76
N GLU A 133 -11.04 12.57 -19.81
CA GLU A 133 -11.90 11.54 -19.22
C GLU A 133 -12.77 10.87 -20.28
N GLU A 134 -13.31 11.63 -21.23
CA GLU A 134 -14.09 11.09 -22.33
C GLU A 134 -13.20 10.26 -23.28
N GLU A 135 -11.98 10.72 -23.59
CA GLU A 135 -11.02 9.96 -24.36
C GLU A 135 -10.65 8.63 -23.68
N GLU A 136 -10.47 8.61 -22.36
CA GLU A 136 -10.21 7.39 -21.60
C GLU A 136 -11.41 6.43 -21.61
N LYS A 137 -12.64 6.93 -21.60
CA LYS A 137 -13.83 6.08 -21.81
C LYS A 137 -13.85 5.48 -23.21
N LEU A 138 -13.44 6.22 -24.23
CA LEU A 138 -13.33 5.69 -25.60
C LEU A 138 -12.27 4.57 -25.71
N LYS A 139 -11.34 4.48 -24.76
CA LYS A 139 -10.36 3.38 -24.65
C LYS A 139 -10.91 2.15 -23.92
N GLU A 140 -12.18 2.13 -23.52
CA GLU A 140 -12.79 0.99 -22.81
C GLU A 140 -12.67 -0.31 -23.60
N ASP A 141 -12.83 -0.26 -24.93
CA ASP A 141 -12.63 -1.41 -25.82
C ASP A 141 -11.18 -1.93 -25.79
N LEU A 142 -10.20 -1.07 -25.47
CA LEU A 142 -8.79 -1.43 -25.34
C LEU A 142 -8.45 -2.05 -23.98
N TYR A 143 -9.35 -2.02 -22.99
CA TYR A 143 -9.08 -2.63 -21.68
C TYR A 143 -8.86 -4.12 -21.79
N THR A 144 -9.66 -4.82 -22.60
CA THR A 144 -9.49 -6.27 -22.80
C THR A 144 -8.09 -6.61 -23.30
N VAL A 145 -7.58 -5.81 -24.25
CA VAL A 145 -6.21 -5.99 -24.79
C VAL A 145 -5.16 -5.63 -23.73
N SER A 146 -5.36 -4.52 -23.02
CA SER A 146 -4.45 -4.06 -21.96
C SER A 146 -4.35 -5.06 -20.81
N PHE A 147 -5.45 -5.64 -20.35
CA PHE A 147 -5.44 -6.68 -19.33
C PHE A 147 -4.72 -7.95 -19.80
N LYS A 148 -4.95 -8.37 -21.05
CA LYS A 148 -4.22 -9.52 -21.63
C LYS A 148 -2.71 -9.25 -21.67
N ARG A 149 -2.30 -8.04 -22.01
CA ARG A 149 -0.88 -7.62 -22.04
C ARG A 149 -0.22 -7.70 -20.66
N ARG A 150 -0.93 -7.35 -19.58
CA ARG A 150 -0.36 -7.40 -18.21
C ARG A 150 0.09 -8.80 -17.79
N TYR A 151 -0.54 -9.86 -18.30
CA TYR A 151 -0.07 -11.23 -18.05
C TYR A 151 1.23 -11.60 -18.77
N GLN A 152 1.67 -10.75 -19.71
CA GLN A 152 2.87 -10.95 -20.51
C GLN A 152 4.04 -10.09 -20.03
N THR A 153 3.80 -9.10 -19.16
CA THR A 153 4.84 -8.22 -18.60
C THR A 153 5.31 -8.73 -17.24
N PHE A 154 6.56 -8.41 -16.88
CA PHE A 154 7.14 -8.88 -15.63
C PHE A 154 6.44 -8.34 -14.37
N THR A 155 6.00 -7.07 -14.43
CA THR A 155 5.44 -6.34 -13.28
C THR A 155 3.92 -6.40 -13.18
N GLY A 156 3.24 -6.98 -14.18
CA GLY A 156 1.78 -6.92 -14.26
C GLY A 156 1.22 -5.54 -14.62
N LEU A 157 2.07 -4.61 -15.07
CA LEU A 157 1.69 -3.28 -15.53
C LEU A 157 1.70 -3.23 -17.07
N ASN A 158 1.13 -2.17 -17.66
CA ASN A 158 1.05 -2.02 -19.12
C ASN A 158 2.38 -1.63 -19.79
N PHE A 159 3.46 -1.50 -19.01
CA PHE A 159 4.83 -1.28 -19.46
C PHE A 159 5.72 -2.43 -18.97
N ASP A 160 6.85 -2.64 -19.64
CA ASP A 160 7.74 -3.76 -19.35
C ASP A 160 9.19 -3.29 -19.13
N ILE A 161 10.03 -4.20 -18.68
CA ILE A 161 11.47 -3.96 -18.48
C ILE A 161 12.12 -3.64 -19.84
N ASN A 162 12.97 -2.61 -19.87
CA ASN A 162 13.77 -2.32 -21.05
C ASN A 162 14.73 -3.49 -21.32
N PRO A 163 14.67 -4.16 -22.48
CA PRO A 163 15.53 -5.30 -22.78
C PRO A 163 17.00 -4.91 -22.96
N LYS A 164 17.31 -3.64 -23.21
CA LYS A 164 18.68 -3.15 -23.32
C LYS A 164 19.26 -2.91 -21.94
N LEU A 165 20.42 -3.53 -21.66
CA LEU A 165 21.13 -3.33 -20.41
C LEU A 165 21.69 -1.90 -20.31
N THR A 166 21.67 -1.35 -19.09
CA THR A 166 22.12 0.02 -18.82
C THR A 166 23.57 0.27 -19.24
N LEU A 167 24.45 -0.73 -19.09
CA LEU A 167 25.87 -0.58 -19.43
C LEU A 167 26.14 -0.65 -20.94
N ASP A 168 25.22 -1.24 -21.70
CA ASP A 168 25.32 -1.37 -23.16
C ASP A 168 24.69 -0.18 -23.91
N ALA A 169 24.00 0.70 -23.18
CA ALA A 169 23.43 1.93 -23.71
C ALA A 169 24.46 3.08 -23.72
N THR A 170 24.38 3.95 -24.73
CA THR A 170 25.19 5.17 -24.76
C THR A 170 24.78 6.10 -23.62
N PRO A 171 25.64 7.05 -23.21
CA PRO A 171 25.27 8.06 -22.22
C PRO A 171 23.98 8.82 -22.58
N GLU A 172 23.78 9.14 -23.86
CA GLU A 172 22.60 9.84 -24.36
C GLU A 172 21.34 8.97 -24.28
N GLU A 173 21.43 7.70 -24.66
CA GLU A 173 20.30 6.77 -24.55
C GLU A 173 19.92 6.52 -23.08
N ARG A 174 20.91 6.42 -22.18
CA ARG A 174 20.65 6.32 -20.74
C ARG A 174 19.99 7.57 -20.20
N ALA A 175 20.50 8.75 -20.57
CA ALA A 175 19.90 10.01 -20.18
C ALA A 175 18.45 10.09 -20.68
N LEU A 176 18.20 9.81 -21.96
CA LEU A 176 16.86 9.80 -22.53
C LEU A 176 15.94 8.76 -21.89
N ALA A 177 16.45 7.59 -21.50
CA ALA A 177 15.64 6.60 -20.80
C ALA A 177 15.28 7.06 -19.37
N LEU A 178 16.26 7.56 -18.62
CA LEU A 178 16.06 8.08 -17.26
C LEU A 178 15.19 9.33 -17.25
N GLU A 179 15.42 10.24 -18.19
CA GLU A 179 14.59 11.39 -18.51
C GLU A 179 13.23 10.95 -19.04
N GLY A 180 13.11 9.89 -19.84
CA GLY A 180 11.82 9.38 -20.31
C GLY A 180 10.96 8.86 -19.15
N PHE A 181 11.59 8.25 -18.15
CA PHE A 181 10.97 8.02 -16.85
C PHE A 181 10.76 9.33 -16.05
N HIS A 182 11.61 10.35 -16.23
CA HIS A 182 11.59 11.68 -15.60
C HIS A 182 10.97 12.82 -16.46
N TRP A 183 10.20 12.58 -17.54
CA TRP A 183 9.66 13.65 -18.40
C TRP A 183 8.31 14.14 -17.88
N CYS A 184 8.42 14.91 -16.81
CA CYS A 184 7.49 15.81 -16.12
C CYS A 184 8.32 16.49 -14.99
N GLU A 185 9.49 16.99 -15.38
CA GLU A 185 10.47 17.86 -14.72
C GLU A 185 10.77 17.71 -13.20
N LEU A 186 12.08 17.54 -12.91
CA LEU A 186 12.71 17.79 -11.62
C LEU A 186 12.97 19.30 -11.51
N PHE A 187 12.34 19.97 -10.55
CA PHE A 187 12.87 21.23 -10.03
C PHE A 187 13.89 20.91 -8.93
N LEU A 188 15.14 21.34 -9.17
CA LEU A 188 16.12 21.62 -8.13
C LEU A 188 15.64 22.79 -7.26
#